data_AF-A0A6L6AEX7-F1
#
_entry.id   AF-A0A6L6AEX7-F1
#
_cell.length_a   1.000
_cell.length_b   1.000
_cell.length_c   1.000
_cell.angle_alpha   90.00
_cell.angle_beta   90.00
_cell.angle_gamma   90.00
#
_symmetry.space_group_name_H-M   'P 1'
#
loop_
_entity.id
_entity.type
_entity.pdbx_description
1 polymer ?
#
loop_
_entity_poly.entity_id
_entity_poly.type
_entity_poly.pdbx_seq_one_letter_code
_entity_poly.pdbx_strand_id
1 'polypeptide(L)'
;MSSHGPVKEHSHKEIMIILSGLMTGMLLAALDQTIVSTALKSIVEDFNGLNHYTWVVTAYLLTSTASTPLYGKISDIYGRRIVFQFAIVTFLIGSFLAGASQNMAQLIGTRAIQGLGAGGLMALTFVIIGDIVPPRERGRYQGYFGAVWGLSSVAGPLLGGFFSDHATILGVTGWRWIFYI
;
A
#
# COMPACT_ATOMS: atom_id res chain seq x y z
N MET A 1 39.80 15.27 12.88
CA MET A 1 38.69 14.96 13.80
C MET A 1 37.46 15.72 13.31
N SER A 2 36.64 15.10 12.47
CA SER A 2 35.39 15.69 11.96
C SER A 2 34.30 15.51 13.01
N SER A 3 33.65 16.61 13.39
CA SER A 3 32.60 16.62 14.40
C SER A 3 31.38 15.85 13.90
N HIS A 4 31.18 14.63 14.39
CA HIS A 4 29.86 14.00 14.35
C HIS A 4 28.99 14.75 15.36
N GLY A 5 28.12 15.62 14.86
CA GLY A 5 27.04 16.18 15.68
C GLY A 5 26.23 15.04 16.32
N PRO A 6 25.64 15.26 17.50
CA PRO A 6 24.94 14.21 18.23
C PRO A 6 23.89 13.58 17.33
N VAL A 7 23.97 12.26 17.15
CA VAL A 7 22.89 11.47 16.54
C VAL A 7 21.64 11.80 17.35
N LYS A 8 20.62 12.39 16.73
CA LYS A 8 19.35 12.65 17.39
C LYS A 8 18.76 11.31 17.81
N GLU A 9 18.96 10.93 19.07
CA GLU A 9 18.24 9.81 19.65
C GLU A 9 16.77 10.19 19.71
N HIS A 10 15.96 9.50 18.90
CA HIS A 10 14.52 9.70 18.91
C HIS A 10 13.95 9.24 20.24
N SER A 11 13.11 10.07 20.85
CA SER A 11 12.36 9.65 22.04
C SER A 11 11.43 8.50 21.67
N HIS A 12 11.12 7.61 22.62
CA HIS A 12 10.12 6.57 22.43
C HIS A 12 8.78 7.11 21.89
N LYS A 13 8.37 8.32 22.33
CA LYS A 13 7.17 8.99 21.81
C LYS A 13 7.30 9.35 20.32
N GLU A 14 8.46 9.83 19.89
CA GLU A 14 8.71 10.17 18.48
C GLU A 14 8.74 8.92 17.61
N ILE A 15 9.37 7.84 18.10
CA ILE A 15 9.38 6.54 17.41
C ILE A 15 7.96 6.03 17.23
N MET A 16 7.10 6.11 18.26
CA MET A 16 5.70 5.69 18.16
C MET A 16 4.89 6.53 17.16
N ILE A 17 5.15 7.84 17.05
CA ILE A 17 4.50 8.72 16.05
C ILE A 17 4.96 8.37 14.64
N ILE A 18 6.25 8.12 14.44
CA ILE A 18 6.76 7.66 13.15
C ILE A 18 6.15 6.31 12.80
N LEU A 19 6.15 5.39 13.77
CA LEU A 19 5.62 4.04 13.61
C LEU A 19 4.15 4.05 13.22
N SER A 20 3.31 4.88 13.84
CA SER A 20 1.89 4.94 13.49
C SER A 20 1.70 5.36 12.02
N GLY A 21 2.43 6.37 11.55
CA GLY A 21 2.40 6.79 10.14
C GLY A 21 2.86 5.69 9.18
N LEU A 22 3.92 4.96 9.53
CA LEU A 22 4.39 3.81 8.75
C LEU A 22 3.36 2.68 8.73
N MET A 23 2.78 2.34 9.89
CA MET A 23 1.77 1.30 10.00
C MET A 23 0.52 1.65 9.20
N THR A 24 0.10 2.92 9.18
CA THR A 24 -1.03 3.37 8.37
C THR A 24 -0.73 3.22 6.88
N GLY A 25 0.45 3.62 6.41
CA GLY A 25 0.82 3.43 5.01
C GLY A 25 0.88 1.95 4.61
N MET A 26 1.44 1.11 5.49
CA MET A 26 1.47 -0.34 5.30
C MET A 26 0.06 -0.96 5.29
N LEU A 27 -0.81 -0.52 6.21
CA LEU A 27 -2.21 -0.93 6.27
C LEU A 27 -2.93 -0.61 4.96
N LEU A 28 -2.72 0.59 4.40
CA LEU A 28 -3.29 1.03 3.13
C LEU A 28 -2.91 0.07 1.99
N ALA A 29 -1.63 -0.29 1.88
CA ALA A 29 -1.14 -1.22 0.85
C ALA A 29 -1.62 -2.67 1.05
N ALA A 30 -1.72 -3.12 2.32
CA ALA A 30 -2.17 -4.46 2.66
C ALA A 30 -3.69 -4.63 2.44
N LEU A 31 -4.47 -3.64 2.87
CA LEU A 31 -5.91 -3.59 2.71
C LEU A 31 -6.31 -3.56 1.22
N ASP A 32 -5.62 -2.78 0.39
CA ASP A 32 -5.85 -2.79 -1.06
C ASP A 32 -5.68 -4.20 -1.67
N GLN A 33 -4.62 -4.92 -1.32
CA GLN A 33 -4.42 -6.28 -1.84
C GLN A 33 -5.56 -7.22 -1.45
N THR A 34 -6.02 -7.13 -0.20
CA THR A 34 -7.04 -8.04 0.32
C THR A 34 -8.43 -7.68 -0.20
N ILE A 35 -8.78 -6.39 -0.27
CA ILE A 35 -10.08 -5.94 -0.79
C ILE A 35 -10.22 -6.28 -2.28
N VAL A 36 -9.22 -5.93 -3.11
CA VAL A 36 -9.31 -6.13 -4.57
C VAL A 36 -9.52 -7.59 -4.92
N SER A 37 -8.88 -8.51 -4.18
CA SER A 37 -9.06 -9.96 -4.35
C SER A 37 -10.53 -10.37 -4.24
N THR A 38 -11.28 -9.78 -3.30
CA THR A 38 -12.70 -10.10 -3.09
C THR A 38 -13.64 -9.43 -4.08
N ALA A 39 -13.32 -8.22 -4.54
CA ALA A 39 -14.12 -7.48 -5.51
C ALA A 39 -13.85 -7.89 -6.97
N LEU A 40 -12.80 -8.69 -7.21
CA LEU A 40 -12.29 -8.95 -8.56
C LEU A 40 -13.33 -9.57 -9.51
N LYS A 41 -14.21 -10.44 -9.01
CA LYS A 41 -15.31 -10.99 -9.82
C LYS A 41 -16.24 -9.89 -10.31
N SER A 42 -16.73 -9.04 -9.41
CA SER A 42 -17.64 -7.93 -9.75
C SER A 42 -17.01 -6.95 -10.73
N ILE A 43 -15.72 -6.65 -10.59
CA ILE A 43 -14.96 -5.82 -11.54
C ILE A 43 -14.98 -6.42 -12.95
N VAL A 44 -14.69 -7.72 -13.03
CA VAL A 44 -14.52 -8.40 -14.31
C VAL A 44 -15.87 -8.64 -15.01
N GLU A 45 -16.94 -8.84 -14.25
CA GLU A 45 -18.31 -8.87 -14.74
C GLU A 45 -18.74 -7.49 -15.30
N ASP A 46 -18.44 -6.39 -14.58
CA ASP A 46 -18.76 -5.02 -15.03
C ASP A 46 -18.04 -4.67 -16.35
N PHE A 47 -16.80 -5.12 -16.53
CA PHE A 47 -16.03 -4.86 -17.74
C PHE A 47 -16.10 -5.97 -18.81
N ASN A 48 -16.87 -7.03 -18.59
CA ASN A 48 -16.94 -8.23 -19.44
C ASN A 48 -15.55 -8.76 -19.86
N GLY A 49 -14.61 -8.76 -18.90
CA GLY A 49 -13.18 -8.77 -19.16
C GLY A 49 -12.44 -10.04 -18.70
N LEU A 50 -13.08 -11.21 -18.76
CA LEU A 50 -12.59 -12.46 -18.14
C LEU A 50 -11.15 -12.83 -18.52
N ASN A 51 -10.74 -12.56 -19.76
CA ASN A 51 -9.37 -12.83 -20.24
C ASN A 51 -8.28 -12.03 -19.50
N HIS A 52 -8.66 -10.95 -18.82
CA HIS A 52 -7.76 -10.04 -18.12
C HIS A 52 -7.85 -10.15 -16.59
N TYR A 53 -8.65 -11.10 -16.07
CA TYR A 53 -8.89 -11.30 -14.64
C TYR A 53 -7.57 -11.33 -13.82
N THR A 54 -6.61 -12.16 -14.24
CA THR A 54 -5.35 -12.35 -13.52
C THR A 54 -4.44 -11.12 -13.60
N TRP A 55 -4.53 -10.32 -14.66
CA TRP A 55 -3.62 -9.19 -14.89
C TRP A 55 -3.83 -8.04 -13.90
N VAL A 56 -5.03 -7.89 -13.34
CA VAL A 56 -5.35 -6.85 -12.33
C VAL A 56 -4.47 -7.00 -11.09
N VAL A 57 -4.29 -8.23 -10.62
CA VAL A 57 -3.44 -8.55 -9.46
C VAL A 57 -1.98 -8.64 -9.88
N THR A 58 -1.68 -9.30 -11.01
CA THR A 58 -0.30 -9.49 -11.48
C THR A 58 0.42 -8.17 -11.76
N ALA A 59 -0.22 -7.21 -12.43
CA ALA A 59 0.42 -5.93 -12.75
C ALA A 59 0.82 -5.15 -11.49
N TYR A 60 -0.05 -5.17 -10.46
CA TYR A 60 0.22 -4.58 -9.16
C TYR A 60 1.38 -5.28 -8.44
N LEU A 61 1.37 -6.62 -8.38
CA LEU A 61 2.43 -7.37 -7.72
C LEU A 61 3.78 -7.22 -8.44
N LEU A 62 3.77 -7.24 -9.77
CA LEU A 62 4.97 -7.11 -10.59
C LEU A 62 5.65 -5.75 -10.36
N THR A 63 4.89 -4.66 -10.43
CA THR A 63 5.41 -3.30 -10.21
C THR A 63 5.79 -3.03 -8.76
N SER A 64 5.03 -3.54 -7.80
CA SER A 64 5.36 -3.47 -6.37
C SER A 64 6.68 -4.20 -6.07
N THR A 65 6.83 -5.42 -6.56
CA THR A 65 8.05 -6.20 -6.39
C THR A 65 9.25 -5.54 -7.08
N ALA A 66 9.07 -5.08 -8.33
CA ALA A 66 10.14 -4.44 -9.10
C ALA A 66 10.59 -3.09 -8.50
N SER A 67 9.67 -2.33 -7.89
CA SER A 67 9.99 -1.02 -7.29
C SER A 67 10.59 -1.13 -5.88
N THR A 68 10.27 -2.18 -5.12
CA THR A 68 10.80 -2.45 -3.77
C THR A 68 12.31 -2.18 -3.61
N PRO A 69 13.21 -2.77 -4.42
CA PRO A 69 14.65 -2.52 -4.30
C PRO A 69 15.05 -1.10 -4.69
N LEU A 70 14.32 -0.46 -5.62
CA LEU A 70 14.60 0.91 -6.05
C LEU A 70 14.36 1.90 -4.92
N TYR A 71 13.28 1.72 -4.15
CA TYR A 71 12.97 2.58 -3.00
C TYR A 71 14.05 2.54 -1.92
N GLY A 72 14.70 1.40 -1.71
CA GLY A 72 15.84 1.30 -0.78
C GLY A 72 16.93 2.30 -1.15
N LYS A 73 17.47 2.18 -2.37
CA LYS A 73 18.54 3.06 -2.86
C LYS A 73 18.10 4.52 -2.99
N ILE A 74 16.89 4.79 -3.49
CA ILE A 74 16.37 6.15 -3.64
C ILE A 74 16.22 6.82 -2.27
N SER A 75 15.76 6.08 -1.26
CA SER A 75 15.58 6.63 0.10
C SER A 75 16.89 6.81 0.86
N ASP A 76 17.97 6.10 0.49
CA ASP A 76 19.32 6.40 0.99
C ASP A 76 19.81 7.76 0.48
N ILE A 77 19.46 8.14 -0.76
CA ILE A 77 19.93 9.37 -1.43
C ILE A 77 19.08 10.59 -1.05
N TYR A 78 17.76 10.48 -1.15
CA TYR A 78 16.83 11.60 -0.97
C TYR A 78 16.22 11.67 0.44
N GLY A 79 16.55 10.71 1.29
CA GLY A 79 16.03 10.60 2.66
C GLY A 79 14.71 9.84 2.75
N ARG A 80 14.55 9.11 3.86
CA ARG A 80 13.43 8.20 4.09
C ARG A 80 12.06 8.87 4.03
N ARG A 81 11.91 10.03 4.68
CA ARG A 81 10.62 10.73 4.84
C ARG A 81 10.03 11.18 3.50
N ILE A 82 10.83 11.86 2.67
CA ILE A 82 10.38 12.40 1.38
C ILE A 82 9.97 11.26 0.46
N VAL A 83 10.78 10.21 0.42
CA VAL A 83 10.54 9.05 -0.43
C VAL A 83 9.32 8.25 0.03
N PHE A 84 9.07 8.17 1.34
CA PHE A 84 7.84 7.58 1.88
C PHE A 84 6.59 8.38 1.52
N GLN A 85 6.65 9.71 1.62
CA GLN A 85 5.56 10.59 1.19
C GLN A 85 5.29 10.47 -0.31
N PHE A 86 6.32 10.35 -1.14
CA PHE A 86 6.18 10.09 -2.57
C PHE A 86 5.47 8.75 -2.85
N ALA A 87 5.82 7.69 -2.10
CA ALA A 87 5.15 6.40 -2.22
C ALA A 87 3.66 6.49 -1.86
N ILE A 88 3.30 7.22 -0.79
CA ILE A 88 1.90 7.49 -0.42
C ILE A 88 1.16 8.20 -1.57
N VAL A 89 1.72 9.30 -2.08
CA VAL A 89 1.07 10.09 -3.15
C VAL A 89 0.89 9.25 -4.41
N THR A 90 1.91 8.49 -4.80
CA THR A 90 1.85 7.59 -5.96
C THR A 90 0.77 6.53 -5.78
N PHE A 91 0.69 5.94 -4.57
CA PHE A 91 -0.36 4.98 -4.24
C PHE A 91 -1.75 5.62 -4.37
N LEU A 92 -1.99 6.76 -3.73
CA LEU A 92 -3.29 7.44 -3.75
C LEU A 92 -3.73 7.85 -5.16
N ILE A 93 -2.81 8.35 -5.99
CA ILE A 93 -3.10 8.65 -7.40
C ILE A 93 -3.46 7.37 -8.15
N GLY A 94 -2.71 6.28 -7.94
CA GLY A 94 -3.02 4.97 -8.50
C GLY A 94 -4.41 4.47 -8.10
N SER A 95 -4.77 4.56 -6.82
CA SER A 95 -6.07 4.17 -6.30
C SER A 95 -7.19 5.00 -6.93
N PHE A 96 -7.05 6.33 -6.93
CA PHE A 96 -8.04 7.22 -7.53
C PHE A 96 -8.27 6.91 -9.01
N LEU A 97 -7.20 6.72 -9.78
CA LEU A 97 -7.31 6.38 -11.20
C LEU A 97 -7.90 4.97 -11.43
N ALA A 98 -7.65 4.02 -10.53
CA ALA A 98 -8.24 2.69 -10.59
C ALA A 98 -9.76 2.71 -10.36
N GLY A 99 -10.24 3.48 -9.38
CA GLY A 99 -11.68 3.69 -9.17
C GLY A 99 -12.35 4.41 -10.36
N ALA A 100 -11.61 5.29 -11.03
CA ALA A 100 -12.08 6.01 -12.23
C ALA A 100 -11.91 5.23 -13.55
N SER A 101 -11.42 3.99 -13.51
CA SER A 101 -11.18 3.19 -14.71
C SER A 101 -12.48 2.88 -15.46
N GLN A 102 -12.43 2.90 -16.79
CA GLN A 102 -13.58 2.64 -17.67
C GLN A 102 -13.50 1.30 -18.41
N ASN A 103 -12.36 0.62 -18.36
CA ASN A 103 -12.16 -0.69 -18.96
C ASN A 103 -11.01 -1.45 -18.27
N MET A 104 -10.88 -2.75 -18.56
CA MET A 104 -9.85 -3.61 -17.97
C MET A 104 -8.42 -3.13 -18.22
N ALA A 105 -8.11 -2.65 -19.43
CA ALA A 105 -6.75 -2.23 -19.77
C ALA A 105 -6.33 -1.00 -18.95
N GLN A 106 -7.23 -0.02 -18.81
CA GLN A 106 -7.02 1.14 -17.97
C GLN A 106 -6.85 0.71 -16.51
N LEU A 107 -7.71 -0.17 -15.98
CA LEU A 107 -7.59 -0.68 -14.62
C LEU A 107 -6.23 -1.36 -14.40
N ILE A 108 -5.78 -2.21 -15.32
CA ILE A 108 -4.47 -2.88 -15.21
C ILE A 108 -3.33 -1.85 -15.20
N GLY A 109 -3.40 -0.83 -16.07
CA GLY A 109 -2.42 0.25 -16.10
C GLY A 109 -2.38 1.05 -14.80
N THR A 110 -3.53 1.39 -14.24
CA THR A 110 -3.61 2.13 -12.97
C THR A 110 -3.19 1.27 -11.79
N ARG A 111 -3.47 -0.05 -11.81
CA ARG A 111 -2.95 -1.02 -10.84
C ARG A 111 -1.43 -1.12 -10.88
N ALA A 112 -0.82 -1.04 -12.06
CA ALA A 112 0.62 -0.98 -12.20
C ALA A 112 1.20 0.29 -11.55
N ILE A 113 0.56 1.46 -11.75
CA ILE A 113 0.98 2.72 -11.10
C ILE A 113 0.82 2.61 -9.57
N GLN A 114 -0.32 2.10 -9.10
CA GLN A 114 -0.61 1.93 -7.69
C GLN A 114 0.39 0.96 -7.02
N GLY A 115 0.77 -0.11 -7.72
CA GLY A 115 1.78 -1.06 -7.29
C GLY A 115 3.16 -0.42 -7.05
N LEU A 116 3.55 0.56 -7.87
CA LEU A 116 4.76 1.35 -7.60
C LEU A 116 4.69 2.10 -6.26
N GLY A 117 3.54 2.62 -5.87
CA GLY A 117 3.37 3.22 -4.54
C GLY A 117 3.43 2.17 -3.43
N ALA A 118 2.74 1.05 -3.62
CA ALA A 118 2.65 -0.02 -2.64
C ALA A 118 4.00 -0.67 -2.29
N GLY A 119 4.85 -0.91 -3.29
CA GLY A 119 6.20 -1.43 -3.09
C GLY A 119 7.03 -0.51 -2.19
N GLY A 120 6.90 0.81 -2.39
CA GLY A 120 7.55 1.81 -1.55
C GLY A 120 7.01 1.83 -0.12
N LEU A 121 5.68 1.79 0.06
CA LEU A 121 5.05 1.76 1.38
C LEU A 121 5.52 0.57 2.21
N MET A 122 5.59 -0.61 1.58
CA MET A 122 6.08 -1.83 2.22
C MET A 122 7.59 -1.74 2.51
N ALA A 123 8.41 -1.47 1.50
CA ALA A 123 9.86 -1.47 1.63
C ALA A 123 10.37 -0.45 2.65
N LEU A 124 9.90 0.80 2.52
CA LEU A 124 10.37 1.91 3.35
C LEU A 124 9.92 1.74 4.81
N THR A 125 8.78 1.10 5.05
CA THR A 125 8.35 0.77 6.40
C THR A 125 9.37 -0.14 7.11
N PHE A 126 9.82 -1.22 6.45
CA PHE A 126 10.86 -2.10 7.00
C PHE A 126 12.20 -1.38 7.17
N VAL A 127 12.58 -0.57 6.17
CA VAL A 127 13.84 0.17 6.18
C VAL A 127 13.89 1.20 7.32
N ILE A 128 12.84 2.03 7.46
CA ILE A 128 12.79 3.08 8.49
C ILE A 128 12.78 2.47 9.89
N ILE A 129 12.05 1.38 10.11
CA ILE A 129 12.06 0.67 11.39
C ILE A 129 13.44 0.07 11.65
N GLY A 130 14.12 -0.44 10.63
CA GLY A 130 15.52 -0.85 10.73
C GLY A 130 16.43 0.28 11.22
N ASP A 131 16.22 1.50 10.72
CA ASP A 131 17.06 2.66 11.05
C ASP A 131 16.80 3.21 12.46
N ILE A 132 15.55 3.20 12.95
CA ILE A 132 15.19 3.84 14.23
C ILE A 132 15.07 2.86 15.41
N VAL A 133 14.92 1.56 15.16
CA VAL A 133 14.69 0.54 16.21
C VAL A 133 15.94 -0.33 16.42
N PRO A 134 16.43 -0.44 17.68
CA PRO A 134 17.52 -1.35 18.02
C PRO A 134 17.23 -2.80 17.61
N PRO A 135 18.22 -3.58 17.13
CA PRO A 135 18.00 -4.95 16.64
C PRO A 135 17.24 -5.88 17.61
N ARG A 136 17.46 -5.71 18.92
CA ARG A 136 16.82 -6.50 19.98
C ARG A 136 15.30 -6.29 20.08
N GLU A 137 14.82 -5.11 19.72
CA GLU A 137 13.40 -4.77 19.79
C GLU A 137 12.66 -5.06 18.49
N ARG A 138 13.38 -5.20 17.36
CA ARG A 138 12.77 -5.38 16.03
C ARG A 138 11.76 -6.53 15.98
N GLY A 139 11.96 -7.60 16.74
CA GLY A 139 10.99 -8.69 16.86
C GLY A 139 9.62 -8.24 17.37
N ARG A 140 9.56 -7.32 18.33
CA ARG A 140 8.31 -6.73 18.82
C ARG A 140 7.61 -5.91 17.73
N TYR A 141 8.38 -5.14 16.96
CA TYR A 141 7.83 -4.32 15.88
C TYR A 141 7.35 -5.14 14.68
N GLN A 142 8.01 -6.27 14.40
CA GLN A 142 7.51 -7.27 13.45
C GLN A 142 6.14 -7.84 13.86
N GLY A 143 5.87 -7.92 15.18
CA GLY A 143 4.54 -8.23 15.70
C GLY A 143 3.47 -7.22 15.28
N TYR A 144 3.79 -5.93 15.23
CA TYR A 144 2.86 -4.89 14.74
C TYR A 144 2.56 -5.05 13.26
N PHE A 145 3.56 -5.42 12.44
CA PHE A 145 3.31 -5.75 11.03
C PHE A 145 2.36 -6.93 10.88
N GLY A 146 2.57 -7.99 11.69
CA GLY A 146 1.67 -9.14 11.73
C GLY A 146 0.25 -8.73 12.10
N ALA A 147 0.08 -7.81 13.06
CA ALA A 147 -1.23 -7.28 13.44
C ALA A 147 -1.88 -6.48 12.30
N VAL A 148 -1.12 -5.65 11.58
CA VAL A 148 -1.63 -4.90 10.40
C VAL A 148 -2.08 -5.86 9.29
N TRP A 149 -1.31 -6.89 9.00
CA TRP A 149 -1.69 -7.93 8.02
C TRP A 149 -2.91 -8.73 8.47
N GLY A 150 -2.98 -9.11 9.75
CA GLY A 150 -4.13 -9.81 10.32
C GLY A 150 -5.40 -8.95 10.33
N LEU A 151 -5.27 -7.65 10.59
CA LEU A 151 -6.39 -6.72 10.48
C LEU A 151 -6.85 -6.58 9.02
N SER A 152 -5.91 -6.42 8.09
CA SER A 152 -6.19 -6.27 6.66
C SER A 152 -6.83 -7.52 6.05
N SER A 153 -6.45 -8.71 6.51
CA SER A 153 -7.00 -9.98 6.02
C SER A 153 -8.45 -10.21 6.42
N VAL A 154 -8.92 -9.57 7.50
CA VAL A 154 -10.33 -9.61 7.93
C VAL A 154 -11.09 -8.42 7.39
N ALA A 155 -10.57 -7.20 7.58
CA ALA A 155 -11.21 -5.97 7.15
C ALA A 155 -11.37 -5.92 5.62
N GLY A 156 -10.39 -6.42 4.88
CA GLY A 156 -10.40 -6.36 3.42
C GLY A 156 -11.57 -7.13 2.80
N PRO A 157 -11.71 -8.44 3.03
CA PRO A 157 -12.83 -9.21 2.52
C PRO A 157 -14.20 -8.69 2.97
N LEU A 158 -14.32 -8.20 4.21
CA LEU A 158 -15.57 -7.64 4.72
C LEU A 158 -15.97 -6.36 3.98
N LEU A 159 -15.03 -5.41 3.83
CA LEU A 159 -15.27 -4.17 3.10
C LEU A 159 -15.48 -4.45 1.61
N GLY A 160 -14.65 -5.28 1.02
CA GLY A 160 -14.74 -5.64 -0.40
C GLY A 160 -16.05 -6.31 -0.76
N GLY A 161 -16.51 -7.28 0.04
CA GLY A 161 -17.84 -7.88 -0.10
C GLY A 161 -18.95 -6.84 0.04
N PHE A 162 -18.91 -6.05 1.13
CA PHE A 162 -19.90 -5.00 1.37
C PHE A 162 -20.03 -4.02 0.20
N PHE A 163 -18.90 -3.50 -0.32
CA PHE A 163 -18.91 -2.56 -1.45
C PHE A 163 -19.31 -3.24 -2.77
N SER A 164 -18.89 -4.49 -3.00
CA SER A 164 -19.16 -5.20 -4.25
C SER A 164 -20.59 -5.70 -4.37
N ASP A 165 -21.26 -6.00 -3.25
CA ASP A 165 -22.66 -6.45 -3.23
C ASP A 165 -23.66 -5.33 -3.56
N HIS A 166 -23.25 -4.07 -3.44
CA HIS A 166 -24.10 -2.93 -3.75
C HIS A 166 -23.94 -2.51 -5.21
N ALA A 167 -25.05 -2.50 -5.96
CA ALA A 167 -25.05 -2.08 -7.36
C ALA A 167 -24.59 -0.62 -7.54
N THR A 168 -24.98 0.28 -6.64
CA THR A 168 -24.58 1.69 -6.68
C THR A 168 -24.51 2.27 -5.27
N ILE A 169 -23.42 2.95 -4.96
CA ILE A 169 -23.21 3.67 -3.71
C ILE A 169 -22.91 5.12 -4.07
N LEU A 170 -23.75 6.05 -3.60
CA LEU A 170 -23.62 7.49 -3.85
C LEU A 170 -23.47 7.85 -5.36
N GLY A 171 -24.16 7.11 -6.24
CA GLY A 171 -24.12 7.33 -7.69
C GLY A 171 -22.93 6.71 -8.43
N VAL A 172 -22.06 5.98 -7.73
CA VAL A 172 -20.90 5.26 -8.31
C VAL A 172 -21.08 3.75 -8.12
N THR A 173 -20.64 2.94 -9.09
CA THR A 173 -20.66 1.47 -8.96
C THR A 173 -19.97 1.03 -7.68
N GLY A 174 -20.61 0.14 -6.91
CA GLY A 174 -20.17 -0.20 -5.55
C GLY A 174 -18.71 -0.65 -5.47
N TRP A 175 -18.26 -1.52 -6.37
CA TRP A 175 -16.88 -2.01 -6.38
C TRP A 175 -15.83 -0.90 -6.54
N ARG A 176 -16.15 0.25 -7.16
CA ARG A 176 -15.17 1.34 -7.34
C ARG A 176 -14.75 1.98 -6.02
N TRP A 177 -15.62 1.93 -5.01
CA TRP A 177 -15.34 2.47 -3.68
C TRP A 177 -14.19 1.79 -2.99
N ILE A 178 -13.86 0.54 -3.35
CA ILE A 178 -12.71 -0.16 -2.79
C ILE A 178 -11.38 0.56 -3.05
N PHE A 179 -11.32 1.39 -4.09
CA PHE A 179 -10.15 2.16 -4.46
C PHE A 179 -10.17 3.59 -3.90
N TYR A 180 -11.31 4.05 -3.37
CA TYR A 180 -11.44 5.42 -2.85
C TYR A 180 -11.31 5.51 -1.32
N ILE A 181 -11.46 4.40 -0.62
CA ILE A 181 -11.28 4.28 0.84
C ILE A 181 -9.82 4.02 1.21
#